data_AF-A0A1S3DPN1-F1
#
_entry.id   AF-A0A1S3DPN1-F1
#
_cell.length_a   1.000
_cell.length_b   1.000
_cell.length_c   1.000
_cell.angle_alpha   90.00
_cell.angle_beta   90.00
_cell.angle_gamma   90.00
#
_symmetry.space_group_name_H-M   'P 1'
#
loop_
_entity.id
_entity.type
_entity.pdbx_description
1 polymer ?
#
loop_
_entity_poly.entity_id
_entity_poly.type
_entity_poly.pdbx_seq_one_letter_code
_entity_poly.pdbx_strand_id
1 'polypeptide(L)'
;MLHQKQMLIHATSLLIVIYLSLCWGKLEDYEFQEIDPPVMTKPRFTLPPGLAERFAEGIRKKVDARVNKHLYKSEDVVTNRFTVFPSDPPLVLCRCWESKKFPLCDGAHRAHNERNKDNIGPAIISASNKHNLYMNDTSGNETNVAHANENWDSDDKKKK
;
A
#
# COMPACT_ATOMS: atom_id res chain seq x y z
N MET A 1 18.58 -20.02 -58.77
CA MET A 1 17.94 -20.05 -57.43
C MET A 1 17.95 -18.71 -56.69
N LEU A 2 18.84 -17.75 -57.00
CA LEU A 2 18.86 -16.43 -56.35
C LEU A 2 17.69 -15.50 -56.81
N HIS A 3 17.32 -15.55 -58.09
CA HIS A 3 16.21 -14.74 -58.64
C HIS A 3 14.83 -15.09 -58.04
N GLN A 4 14.57 -16.35 -57.71
CA GLN A 4 13.30 -16.75 -57.09
C GLN A 4 13.16 -16.26 -55.64
N LYS A 5 14.27 -16.16 -54.90
CA LYS A 5 14.26 -15.60 -53.53
C LYS A 5 14.02 -14.08 -53.53
N GLN A 6 14.54 -13.36 -54.52
CA GLN A 6 14.33 -11.92 -54.67
C GLN A 6 12.86 -11.58 -54.96
N MET A 7 12.20 -12.36 -55.84
CA MET A 7 10.79 -12.18 -56.17
C MET A 7 9.86 -12.39 -54.95
N LEU A 8 10.19 -13.32 -54.06
CA LEU A 8 9.38 -13.61 -52.87
C LEU A 8 9.47 -12.50 -51.80
N ILE A 9 10.64 -11.87 -51.66
CA ILE A 9 10.83 -10.73 -50.74
C ILE A 9 10.04 -9.50 -51.21
N HIS A 10 10.01 -9.27 -52.53
CA HIS A 10 9.28 -8.13 -53.10
C HIS A 10 7.77 -8.34 -53.01
N ALA A 11 7.29 -9.57 -53.23
CA ALA A 11 5.87 -9.92 -53.08
C ALA A 11 5.38 -9.81 -51.63
N THR A 12 6.19 -10.24 -50.66
CA THR A 12 5.82 -10.15 -49.23
C THR A 12 5.84 -8.70 -48.73
N SER A 13 6.78 -7.87 -49.19
CA SER A 13 6.81 -6.44 -48.85
C SER A 13 5.60 -5.69 -49.41
N LEU A 14 5.16 -6.01 -50.64
CA LEU A 14 3.98 -5.39 -51.23
C LEU A 14 2.69 -5.79 -50.50
N LEU A 15 2.58 -7.06 -50.09
CA LEU A 15 1.43 -7.53 -49.30
C LEU A 15 1.36 -6.86 -47.92
N ILE A 16 2.50 -6.61 -47.26
CA ILE A 16 2.54 -5.88 -45.98
C ILE A 16 2.10 -4.43 -46.17
N VAL A 17 2.58 -3.74 -47.22
CA VAL A 17 2.18 -2.36 -47.51
C VAL A 17 0.70 -2.25 -47.87
N ILE A 18 0.15 -3.20 -48.63
CA ILE A 18 -1.28 -3.27 -48.93
C ILE A 18 -2.10 -3.54 -47.67
N TYR A 19 -1.65 -4.46 -46.80
CA TYR A 19 -2.33 -4.76 -45.54
C TYR A 19 -2.32 -3.56 -44.59
N LEU A 20 -1.20 -2.85 -44.46
CA LEU A 20 -1.10 -1.65 -43.63
C LEU A 20 -1.96 -0.50 -44.19
N SER A 21 -2.04 -0.32 -45.51
CA SER A 21 -2.92 0.68 -46.13
C SER A 21 -4.41 0.34 -45.99
N LEU A 22 -4.79 -0.95 -46.06
CA LEU A 22 -6.17 -1.39 -45.79
C LEU A 22 -6.54 -1.27 -44.30
N CYS A 23 -5.57 -1.45 -43.40
CA CYS A 23 -5.78 -1.26 -41.96
C CYS A 23 -5.81 0.21 -41.55
N TRP A 24 -5.13 1.11 -42.27
CA TRP A 24 -5.10 2.55 -41.94
C TRP A 24 -6.45 3.25 -42.16
N GLY A 25 -7.23 2.82 -43.15
CA GLY A 25 -8.58 3.34 -43.42
C GLY A 25 -9.67 2.94 -42.41
N LYS A 26 -9.31 2.18 -41.36
CA LYS A 26 -10.25 1.73 -40.31
C LYS A 26 -9.96 2.35 -38.93
N LEU A 27 -9.05 3.33 -38.87
CA LEU A 27 -8.59 3.94 -37.62
C LEU A 27 -9.01 5.42 -37.46
N GLU A 28 -9.92 5.93 -38.29
CA GLU A 28 -10.42 7.31 -38.19
C GLU A 28 -11.80 7.44 -37.50
N ASP A 29 -12.45 6.33 -37.15
CA ASP A 29 -13.73 6.35 -36.43
C ASP A 29 -13.60 6.07 -34.93
N TYR A 30 -12.38 6.16 -34.36
CA TYR A 30 -12.22 6.12 -32.91
C TYR A 30 -12.52 7.50 -32.31
N GLU A 31 -13.78 7.90 -32.44
CA GLU A 31 -14.38 8.94 -31.64
C GLU A 31 -14.28 8.49 -30.18
N PHE A 32 -13.59 9.28 -29.37
CA PHE A 32 -13.43 9.05 -27.95
C PHE A 32 -14.78 9.24 -27.29
N GLN A 33 -15.59 8.18 -27.29
CA GLN A 33 -16.84 8.14 -26.58
C GLN A 33 -16.49 8.25 -25.10
N GLU A 34 -16.67 9.44 -24.53
CA GLU A 34 -16.71 9.63 -23.09
C GLU A 34 -17.72 8.61 -22.56
N ILE A 35 -17.21 7.53 -21.98
CA ILE A 35 -18.03 6.61 -21.22
C ILE A 35 -18.38 7.40 -19.97
N ASP A 36 -19.49 8.15 -20.03
CA ASP A 36 -20.17 8.58 -18.83
C ASP A 36 -20.25 7.34 -17.92
N PRO A 37 -19.74 7.41 -16.67
CA PRO A 37 -19.78 6.28 -15.77
C PRO A 37 -21.21 5.74 -15.81
N PRO A 38 -21.43 4.42 -15.99
CA PRO A 38 -22.77 3.90 -16.20
C PRO A 38 -23.64 4.49 -15.09
N VAL A 39 -24.57 5.36 -15.48
CA VAL A 39 -25.58 5.85 -14.54
C VAL A 39 -26.27 4.58 -14.13
N MET A 40 -25.94 4.13 -12.94
CA MET A 40 -26.50 2.94 -12.33
C MET A 40 -27.95 3.32 -12.04
N THR A 41 -28.77 3.29 -13.08
CA THR A 41 -30.21 3.45 -12.98
C THR A 41 -30.61 2.29 -12.09
N LYS A 42 -31.00 2.66 -10.86
CA LYS A 42 -31.28 1.70 -9.80
C LYS A 42 -32.16 0.61 -10.40
N PRO A 43 -31.80 -0.68 -10.27
CA PRO A 43 -32.70 -1.73 -10.73
C PRO A 43 -34.03 -1.49 -10.02
N ARG A 44 -35.07 -1.18 -10.81
CA ARG A 44 -36.42 -0.98 -10.28
C ARG A 44 -36.98 -2.36 -9.99
N PHE A 45 -36.42 -2.99 -8.97
CA PHE A 45 -36.99 -4.17 -8.35
C PHE A 45 -38.27 -3.71 -7.68
N THR A 46 -39.41 -3.93 -8.34
CA THR A 46 -40.71 -3.73 -7.71
C THR A 46 -40.83 -4.82 -6.65
N LEU A 47 -40.44 -4.49 -5.40
CA LEU A 47 -40.68 -5.37 -4.27
C LEU A 47 -42.20 -5.57 -4.12
N PRO A 48 -42.66 -6.80 -3.85
CA PRO A 48 -44.06 -7.04 -3.55
C PRO A 48 -44.49 -6.19 -2.33
N PRO A 49 -45.74 -5.70 -2.30
CA PRO A 49 -46.28 -4.96 -1.16
C PRO A 49 -46.09 -5.79 0.13
N GLY A 50 -45.45 -5.21 1.15
CA GLY A 50 -45.12 -5.87 2.42
C GLY A 50 -43.69 -6.41 2.57
N LEU A 51 -42.93 -6.61 1.48
CA LEU A 51 -41.52 -7.00 1.58
C LEU A 51 -40.62 -5.76 1.78
N ALA A 52 -40.97 -4.63 1.16
CA ALA A 52 -40.26 -3.36 1.35
C ALA A 52 -40.29 -2.86 2.79
N GLU A 53 -41.40 -3.07 3.50
CA GLU A 53 -41.57 -2.70 4.91
C GLU A 53 -40.66 -3.54 5.82
N ARG A 54 -40.54 -4.84 5.56
CA ARG A 54 -39.65 -5.74 6.30
C ARG A 54 -38.16 -5.52 6.02
N PHE A 55 -37.80 -4.97 4.86
CA PHE A 55 -36.42 -4.55 4.55
C PHE A 55 -36.07 -3.17 5.11
N ALA A 56 -37.05 -2.27 5.28
CA ALA A 56 -36.86 -0.95 5.86
C ALA A 56 -36.64 -0.98 7.38
N GLU A 57 -37.18 -2.00 8.06
CA GLU A 57 -37.02 -2.19 9.51
C GLU A 57 -35.62 -2.73 9.91
N GLY A 58 -34.79 -3.06 8.93
CA GLY A 58 -33.35 -3.15 9.10
C GLY A 58 -32.71 -1.76 8.95
N ILE A 59 -33.07 -0.81 9.83
CA ILE A 59 -32.41 0.50 9.91
C ILE A 59 -30.92 0.24 10.08
N ARG A 60 -30.14 0.34 9.00
CA ARG A 60 -28.68 0.31 9.05
C ARG A 60 -28.29 1.50 9.91
N LYS A 61 -27.99 1.27 11.20
CA LYS A 61 -27.39 2.29 12.06
C LYS A 61 -26.21 2.85 11.28
N LYS A 62 -26.26 4.15 10.99
CA LYS A 62 -25.18 4.85 10.27
C LYS A 62 -23.92 4.70 11.12
N VAL A 63 -23.02 3.82 10.69
CA VAL A 63 -21.76 3.58 11.39
C VAL A 63 -20.91 4.84 11.19
N ASP A 64 -20.53 5.50 12.28
CA ASP A 64 -19.59 6.61 12.21
C ASP A 64 -18.24 6.06 11.75
N ALA A 65 -17.84 6.41 10.52
CA ALA A 65 -16.61 5.96 9.89
C ALA A 65 -15.37 6.75 10.34
N ARG A 66 -15.51 7.68 11.29
CA ARG A 66 -14.38 8.45 11.83
C ARG A 66 -13.39 7.54 12.57
N VAL A 67 -12.13 7.57 12.12
CA VAL A 67 -11.01 6.86 12.77
C VAL A 67 -10.71 7.46 14.13
N ASN A 68 -10.41 8.76 14.18
CA ASN A 68 -10.26 9.50 15.42
C ASN A 68 -11.66 9.79 16.00
N LYS A 69 -11.94 9.35 17.22
CA LYS A 69 -13.24 9.59 17.88
C LYS A 69 -13.22 10.77 18.86
N HIS A 70 -12.09 11.04 19.52
CA HIS A 70 -12.07 11.91 20.70
C HIS A 70 -10.84 12.83 20.83
N LEU A 71 -9.78 12.64 20.05
CA LEU A 71 -8.53 13.39 20.20
C LEU A 71 -8.55 14.68 19.38
N TYR A 72 -8.18 15.82 19.99
CA TYR A 72 -7.95 17.12 19.33
C TYR A 72 -9.04 17.53 18.31
N LYS A 73 -10.32 17.40 18.68
CA LYS A 73 -11.46 17.65 17.77
C LYS A 73 -11.70 19.11 17.38
N SER A 74 -11.04 20.04 18.06
CA SER A 74 -11.03 21.45 17.71
C SER A 74 -10.06 21.77 16.57
N GLU A 75 -9.14 20.86 16.25
CA GLU A 75 -8.18 21.06 15.16
C GLU A 75 -8.70 20.43 13.87
N ASP A 76 -8.58 21.17 12.76
CA ASP A 76 -8.96 20.66 11.43
C ASP A 76 -8.06 19.49 11.00
N VAL A 77 -6.78 19.57 11.35
CA VAL A 77 -5.76 18.56 11.05
C VAL A 77 -4.80 18.40 12.23
N VAL A 78 -4.84 17.24 12.87
CA VAL A 78 -3.97 16.91 14.00
C VAL A 78 -2.62 16.42 13.48
N THR A 79 -1.54 17.16 13.77
CA THR A 79 -0.17 16.84 13.32
C THR A 79 0.79 16.83 14.50
N ASN A 80 1.63 15.79 14.63
CA ASN A 80 2.69 15.73 15.63
C ASN A 80 4.06 15.71 14.96
N ARG A 81 4.97 16.57 15.44
CA ARG A 81 6.35 16.66 14.94
C ARG A 81 7.31 16.22 16.04
N PHE A 82 8.32 15.43 15.68
CA PHE A 82 9.36 14.96 16.58
C PHE A 82 10.72 15.11 15.92
N THR A 83 11.70 15.56 16.69
CA THR A 83 13.11 15.42 16.34
C THR A 83 13.59 14.10 16.92
N VAL A 84 14.05 13.19 16.07
CA VAL A 84 14.48 11.86 16.49
C VAL A 84 15.97 11.86 16.75
N PHE A 85 16.37 11.44 17.95
CA PHE A 85 17.75 11.18 18.31
C PHE A 85 17.97 9.67 18.50
N PRO A 86 19.19 9.16 18.26
CA PRO A 86 19.55 7.78 18.64
C PRO A 86 19.24 7.56 20.11
N SER A 87 18.25 6.70 20.38
CA SER A 87 17.78 6.40 21.73
C SER A 87 17.35 4.94 21.82
N ASP A 88 17.63 4.35 22.96
CA ASP A 88 17.16 3.04 23.37
C ASP A 88 16.43 3.23 24.71
N PRO A 89 15.11 3.01 24.80
CA PRO A 89 14.23 2.33 23.84
C PRO A 89 13.84 3.16 22.60
N PRO A 90 13.46 2.49 21.48
CA PRO A 90 13.02 3.18 20.26
C PRO A 90 11.72 3.97 20.50
N LEU A 91 11.51 5.01 19.69
CA LEU A 91 10.30 5.82 19.74
C LEU A 91 9.13 5.04 19.15
N VAL A 92 8.06 4.85 19.93
CA VAL A 92 6.86 4.12 19.49
C VAL A 92 5.66 5.05 19.41
N LEU A 93 5.14 5.26 18.20
CA LEU A 93 4.06 6.19 17.89
C LEU A 93 2.72 5.47 17.67
N CYS A 94 1.65 6.11 18.13
CA CYS A 94 0.28 5.63 17.97
C CYS A 94 -0.22 5.85 16.55
N ARG A 95 -0.89 4.84 15.98
CA ARG A 95 -1.65 4.95 14.72
C ARG A 95 -3.13 4.60 14.87
N CYS A 96 -3.55 4.15 16.05
CA CYS A 96 -4.92 3.70 16.29
C CYS A 96 -5.86 4.80 16.80
N TRP A 97 -5.35 5.97 17.19
CA TRP A 97 -6.13 7.08 17.76
C TRP A 97 -6.88 6.75 19.07
N GLU A 98 -6.55 5.63 19.73
CA GLU A 98 -7.15 5.20 21.00
C GLU A 98 -6.16 5.32 22.19
N SER A 99 -4.92 5.76 21.94
CA SER A 99 -3.90 5.90 22.99
C SER A 99 -4.23 7.07 23.92
N LYS A 100 -4.15 6.83 25.22
CA LYS A 100 -4.28 7.90 26.24
C LYS A 100 -3.05 8.79 26.29
N LYS A 101 -1.90 8.28 25.83
CA LYS A 101 -0.63 9.01 25.74
C LYS A 101 -0.36 9.50 24.31
N PHE A 102 -1.40 9.65 23.49
CA PHE A 102 -1.26 10.11 22.12
C PHE A 102 -0.46 11.42 22.10
N PRO A 103 0.62 11.49 21.31
CA PRO A 103 0.95 10.70 20.12
C PRO A 103 1.73 9.38 20.32
N LEU A 104 2.14 9.05 21.53
CA LEU A 104 2.87 7.81 21.83
C LEU A 104 1.94 6.59 21.89
N CYS A 105 2.47 5.41 21.60
CA CYS A 105 1.73 4.15 21.78
C CYS A 105 1.78 3.69 23.24
N ASP A 106 0.61 3.37 23.80
CA ASP A 106 0.43 2.80 25.14
C ASP A 106 -0.11 1.36 25.11
N GLY A 107 -0.26 0.76 23.92
CA GLY A 107 -0.83 -0.57 23.73
C GLY A 107 -2.35 -0.63 23.51
N ALA A 108 -3.06 0.51 23.53
CA ALA A 108 -4.53 0.55 23.33
C ALA A 108 -5.01 -0.08 22.00
N HIS A 109 -4.14 -0.15 20.99
CA HIS A 109 -4.42 -0.81 19.71
C HIS A 109 -4.85 -2.28 19.88
N ARG A 110 -4.40 -2.99 20.91
CA ARG A 110 -4.80 -4.39 21.15
C ARG A 110 -6.30 -4.50 21.44
N ALA A 111 -6.80 -3.66 22.36
CA ALA A 111 -8.22 -3.62 22.70
C ALA A 111 -9.08 -3.13 21.52
N HIS A 112 -8.54 -2.20 20.72
CA HIS A 112 -9.18 -1.76 19.47
C HIS A 112 -9.32 -2.92 18.46
N ASN A 113 -8.23 -3.65 18.21
CA ASN A 113 -8.19 -4.79 17.30
C ASN A 113 -9.17 -5.88 17.73
N GLU A 114 -9.21 -6.20 19.01
CA GLU A 114 -10.11 -7.23 19.53
C GLU A 114 -11.59 -6.88 19.34
N ARG A 115 -11.96 -5.62 19.61
CA ARG A 115 -13.33 -5.12 19.51
C ARG A 115 -13.79 -4.97 18.06
N ASN A 116 -12.94 -4.44 17.20
CA ASN A 116 -13.29 -4.13 15.81
C ASN A 116 -12.90 -5.21 14.81
N LYS A 117 -12.20 -6.27 15.26
CA LYS A 117 -11.58 -7.30 14.40
C LYS A 117 -10.61 -6.66 13.39
N ASP A 118 -9.81 -5.73 13.89
CA ASP A 118 -8.80 -4.99 13.12
C ASP A 118 -7.38 -5.54 13.37
N ASN A 119 -6.40 -5.10 12.59
CA ASN A 119 -5.00 -5.55 12.66
C ASN A 119 -3.98 -4.41 12.76
N ILE A 120 -4.40 -3.24 13.24
CA ILE A 120 -3.53 -2.07 13.34
C ILE A 120 -2.48 -2.21 14.46
N GLY A 121 -1.31 -1.60 14.22
CA GLY A 121 -0.19 -1.58 15.15
C GLY A 121 0.54 -0.23 15.17
N PRO A 122 1.42 0.00 16.16
CA PRO A 122 2.18 1.25 16.25
C PRO A 122 3.19 1.42 15.12
N ALA A 123 3.71 2.64 14.97
CA ALA A 123 4.92 2.89 14.19
C ALA A 123 6.12 2.93 15.15
N ILE A 124 7.15 2.13 14.87
CA ILE A 124 8.38 2.06 15.67
C ILE A 124 9.49 2.75 14.89
N ILE A 125 10.07 3.80 15.49
CA ILE A 125 11.17 4.55 14.92
C ILE A 125 12.42 4.25 15.77
N SER A 126 13.36 3.55 15.17
CA SER A 126 14.67 3.26 15.76
C SER A 126 15.75 4.01 14.99
N ALA A 127 16.48 4.88 15.68
CA ALA A 127 17.68 5.51 15.17
C ALA A 127 18.89 4.73 15.70
N SER A 128 19.33 3.73 14.95
CA SER A 128 20.61 3.05 15.22
C SER A 128 21.73 3.92 14.66
N ASN A 129 22.71 4.26 15.49
CA ASN A 129 23.90 4.97 15.03
C ASN A 129 24.78 3.99 14.23
N LYS A 130 24.47 3.76 12.95
CA LYS A 130 25.30 2.95 12.05
C LYS A 130 26.56 3.69 11.56
N HIS A 131 26.82 4.88 12.09
CA HIS A 131 27.96 5.71 11.71
C HIS A 131 29.28 5.29 12.37
N ASN A 132 29.52 3.97 12.39
CA ASN A 132 30.86 3.39 12.54
C ASN A 132 31.11 2.24 11.54
N LEU A 133 30.25 2.09 10.52
CA LEU A 133 30.44 1.10 9.45
C LEU A 133 31.01 1.69 8.15
N TYR A 134 31.16 3.01 8.04
CA TYR A 134 31.63 3.68 6.81
C TYR A 134 32.58 4.88 7.06
N MET A 135 33.32 4.93 8.18
CA MET A 135 34.33 5.98 8.42
C MET A 135 35.63 5.44 9.05
N ASN A 136 36.14 4.30 8.56
CA ASN A 136 37.47 3.80 8.91
C ASN A 136 38.30 3.46 7.65
N ASP A 137 38.51 4.42 6.74
CA ASP A 137 39.52 4.29 5.67
C ASP A 137 40.09 5.63 5.17
N THR A 138 40.48 6.55 6.07
CA THR A 138 41.37 7.68 5.67
C THR A 138 42.79 7.57 6.20
N SER A 139 43.19 6.39 6.67
CA SER A 139 44.61 6.06 6.83
C SER A 139 44.77 4.56 6.63
N GLY A 140 45.40 4.16 5.53
CA GLY A 140 45.63 2.76 5.20
C GLY A 140 46.20 1.97 6.38
N ASN A 141 45.38 1.08 6.92
CA ASN A 141 45.81 -0.10 7.66
C ASN A 141 44.66 -1.10 7.62
N GLU A 142 44.77 -2.08 6.72
CA GLU A 142 43.90 -3.24 6.67
C GLU A 142 44.15 -4.11 7.91
N THR A 143 43.28 -4.05 8.91
CA THR A 143 43.16 -5.16 9.86
C THR A 143 41.70 -5.49 10.16
N ASN A 144 41.29 -6.62 9.59
CA ASN A 144 40.29 -7.56 10.08
C ASN A 144 38.83 -7.10 10.11
N VAL A 145 38.16 -7.31 8.96
CA VAL A 145 36.72 -7.54 8.90
C VAL A 145 36.42 -8.84 9.65
N ALA A 146 36.08 -8.73 10.93
CA ALA A 146 35.40 -9.81 11.64
C ALA A 146 33.95 -9.84 11.12
N HIS A 147 33.69 -10.78 10.20
CA HIS A 147 32.34 -11.28 9.95
C HIS A 147 31.75 -11.77 11.28
N ALA A 148 30.88 -10.96 11.90
CA ALA A 148 29.98 -11.44 12.92
C ALA A 148 28.83 -12.15 12.20
N ASN A 149 29.02 -13.45 12.01
CA ASN A 149 28.05 -14.37 11.47
C ASN A 149 26.81 -14.40 12.37
N GLU A 150 25.66 -14.34 11.72
CA GLU A 150 24.38 -14.78 12.25
C GLU A 150 24.53 -16.21 12.75
N ASN A 151 24.39 -16.43 14.06
CA ASN A 151 24.08 -17.74 14.63
C ASN A 151 22.90 -17.56 15.58
N TRP A 152 21.71 -17.64 14.99
CA TRP A 152 20.56 -18.22 15.68
C TRP A 152 20.90 -19.69 15.91
N ASP A 153 21.39 -20.01 17.10
CA ASP A 153 21.37 -21.39 17.57
C ASP A 153 20.82 -21.42 18.99
N SER A 154 19.65 -22.04 19.06
CA SER A 154 18.91 -22.38 20.25
C SER A 154 19.68 -23.42 21.05
N ASP A 155 20.24 -23.05 22.20
CA ASP A 155 20.54 -24.02 23.26
C ASP A 155 20.59 -23.34 24.64
N ASP A 156 19.39 -23.25 25.21
CA ASP A 156 19.17 -23.12 26.64
C ASP A 156 19.49 -24.49 27.29
N LYS A 157 20.63 -24.59 28.00
CA LYS A 157 20.78 -25.43 29.21
C LYS A 157 22.18 -25.32 29.85
N LYS A 158 22.14 -24.97 31.14
CA LYS A 158 23.05 -25.40 32.24
C LYS A 158 24.40 -24.67 32.40
N LYS A 159 24.46 -23.73 33.37
CA LYS A 159 25.12 -23.89 34.69
C LYS A 159 25.51 -22.53 35.29
N LYS A 160 24.79 -22.10 36.32
CA LYS A 160 25.30 -21.86 37.68
C LYS A 160 24.16 -21.95 38.66
#